data_AF-A0A1V4X9U4-F1
#
_entry.id   AF-A0A1V4X9U4-F1
#
_cell.length_a   1.000
_cell.length_b   1.000
_cell.length_c   1.000
_cell.angle_alpha   90.00
_cell.angle_beta   90.00
_cell.angle_gamma   90.00
#
_symmetry.space_group_name_H-M   'P 1'
#
loop_
_entity.id
_entity.type
_entity.pdbx_description
1 polymer ?
#
loop_
_entity_poly.entity_id
_entity_poly.type
_entity_poly.pdbx_seq_one_letter_code
_entity_poly.pdbx_strand_id
1 'polypeptide(L)'
;MDRKRIDRIIEIKEKLRKDKEREVEEAAVKMAAIRAEINAVDGLIDDNYAKLSARSISGNDFAVIKDYLDYLDVQKSSLLCEKASMQETIDLLQHELYEYARELKMLGKLEDKINRAFRKSENRREQKLLDEMALRLEDKRM
;
A
#
# COMPACT_ATOMS: atom_id res chain seq x y z
N MET A 1 -8.69 21.68 19.92
CA MET A 1 -8.53 21.02 18.61
C MET A 1 -9.94 20.73 18.14
N ASP A 2 -10.35 21.36 17.04
CA ASP A 2 -11.77 21.40 16.68
C ASP A 2 -12.15 20.15 15.88
N ARG A 3 -13.38 19.67 16.05
CA ARG A 3 -13.91 18.49 15.34
C ARG A 3 -13.67 18.57 13.83
N LYS A 4 -14.00 19.72 13.23
CA LYS A 4 -13.75 19.97 11.79
C LYS A 4 -12.28 19.84 11.38
N ARG A 5 -11.33 20.09 12.29
CA ARG A 5 -9.89 19.98 12.02
C ARG A 5 -9.44 18.53 12.04
N ILE A 6 -9.94 17.72 12.97
CA ILE A 6 -9.57 16.29 13.01
C ILE A 6 -10.18 15.51 11.84
N ASP A 7 -11.44 15.81 11.50
CA ASP A 7 -12.13 15.18 10.37
C ASP A 7 -11.38 15.42 9.05
N ARG A 8 -10.90 16.67 8.83
CA ARG A 8 -10.07 17.00 7.66
C ARG A 8 -8.75 16.24 7.64
N ILE A 9 -8.09 16.08 8.78
CA ILE A 9 -6.82 15.34 8.86
C ILE A 9 -7.04 13.87 8.53
N ILE A 10 -8.12 13.27 9.05
CA ILE A 10 -8.51 11.89 8.73
C ILE A 10 -8.78 11.76 7.23
N GLU A 11 -9.59 12.66 6.65
CA GLU A 11 -9.91 12.62 5.22
C GLU A 11 -8.65 12.70 4.33
N ILE A 12 -7.72 13.59 4.65
CA ILE A 12 -6.44 13.71 3.93
C ILE A 12 -5.63 12.43 4.07
N LYS A 13 -5.53 11.85 5.27
CA LYS A 13 -4.79 10.61 5.50
C LYS A 13 -5.42 9.41 4.81
N GLU A 14 -6.74 9.33 4.73
CA GLU A 14 -7.45 8.30 3.96
C GLU A 14 -7.18 8.40 2.46
N LYS A 15 -7.13 9.62 1.92
CA LYS A 15 -6.74 9.86 0.52
C LYS A 15 -5.31 9.39 0.26
N LEU A 16 -4.36 9.80 1.11
CA LEU A 16 -2.96 9.38 1.00
C LEU A 16 -2.82 7.85 1.07
N ARG A 17 -3.57 7.18 1.96
CA ARG A 17 -3.57 5.72 2.03
C ARG A 17 -4.07 5.10 0.73
N LYS A 18 -5.18 5.58 0.17
CA LYS A 18 -5.73 5.07 -1.11
C LYS A 18 -4.78 5.26 -2.28
N ASP A 19 -4.13 6.43 -2.35
CA ASP A 19 -3.13 6.70 -3.37
C ASP A 19 -1.96 5.71 -3.25
N LYS A 20 -1.55 5.39 -2.01
CA LYS A 20 -0.49 4.42 -1.77
C LYS A 20 -0.90 2.97 -2.03
N GLU A 21 -2.16 2.60 -1.78
CA GLU A 21 -2.72 1.31 -2.20
C GLU A 21 -2.63 1.17 -3.73
N ARG A 22 -2.93 2.23 -4.48
CA ARG A 22 -2.79 2.23 -5.94
C ARG A 22 -1.33 2.06 -6.38
N GLU A 23 -0.39 2.73 -5.73
CA GLU A 23 1.04 2.56 -6.03
C GLU A 23 1.51 1.11 -5.81
N VAL A 24 1.02 0.43 -4.77
CA VAL A 24 1.30 -1.00 -4.54
C VAL A 24 0.74 -1.86 -5.65
N GLU A 25 -0.49 -1.61 -6.10
CA GLU A 25 -1.10 -2.33 -7.21
C GLU A 25 -0.30 -2.14 -8.51
N GLU A 26 0.09 -0.91 -8.82
CA GLU A 26 0.93 -0.58 -9.98
C GLU A 26 2.29 -1.30 -9.92
N ALA A 27 2.95 -1.32 -8.75
CA ALA A 27 4.20 -2.06 -8.54
C ALA A 27 4.01 -3.58 -8.69
N ALA A 28 2.90 -4.12 -8.19
CA ALA A 28 2.58 -5.54 -8.33
C ALA A 28 2.35 -5.95 -9.79
N VAL A 29 1.71 -5.09 -10.60
CA VAL A 29 1.55 -5.31 -12.05
C VAL A 29 2.91 -5.33 -12.75
N LYS A 30 3.80 -4.39 -12.43
CA LYS A 30 5.17 -4.38 -12.98
C LYS A 30 5.96 -5.63 -12.58
N MET A 31 5.88 -6.04 -11.32
CA MET A 31 6.47 -7.29 -10.83
C MET A 31 5.95 -8.51 -11.60
N ALA A 32 4.66 -8.56 -11.90
CA ALA A 32 4.07 -9.65 -12.68
C ALA A 32 4.59 -9.66 -14.13
N ALA A 33 4.77 -8.49 -14.75
CA ALA A 33 5.37 -8.36 -16.08
C ALA A 33 6.82 -8.87 -16.11
N ILE A 34 7.66 -8.45 -15.15
CA ILE A 34 9.05 -8.93 -15.02
C ILE A 34 9.09 -10.46 -14.87
N ARG A 35 8.20 -11.03 -14.05
CA ARG A 35 8.10 -12.49 -13.89
C ARG A 35 7.70 -13.20 -15.18
N ALA A 36 6.77 -12.63 -15.94
CA ALA A 36 6.37 -13.18 -17.23
C ALA A 36 7.52 -13.15 -18.24
N GLU A 37 8.32 -12.08 -18.24
CA GLU A 37 9.50 -11.96 -19.10
C GLU A 37 10.59 -12.95 -18.73
N ILE A 38 10.87 -13.15 -17.43
CA ILE A 38 11.79 -14.19 -16.96
C ILE A 38 11.35 -15.57 -17.46
N ASN A 39 10.07 -15.91 -17.32
CA ASN A 39 9.55 -17.19 -17.80
C ASN A 39 9.68 -17.35 -19.33
N ALA A 40 9.53 -16.26 -20.08
CA ALA A 40 9.73 -16.28 -21.53
C ALA A 40 11.20 -16.52 -21.89
N VAL A 41 12.13 -15.88 -21.19
CA VAL A 41 13.58 -16.12 -21.35
C VAL A 41 13.94 -17.56 -21.00
N ASP A 42 13.38 -18.11 -19.91
CA ASP A 42 13.57 -19.52 -19.54
C ASP A 42 13.08 -20.47 -20.64
N GLY A 43 11.90 -20.21 -21.21
CA GLY A 43 11.39 -20.99 -22.35
C GLY A 43 12.31 -20.92 -23.57
N LEU A 44 12.88 -19.75 -23.88
CA LEU A 44 13.85 -19.59 -24.96
C LEU A 44 15.14 -20.36 -24.70
N ILE A 45 15.63 -20.38 -23.47
CA ILE A 45 16.81 -21.14 -23.06
C ILE A 45 16.55 -22.65 -23.25
N ASP A 46 15.42 -23.14 -22.75
CA ASP A 46 15.02 -24.55 -22.87
C ASP A 46 14.87 -24.98 -24.33
N ASP A 47 14.22 -24.15 -25.17
CA ASP A 47 14.07 -24.41 -26.61
C ASP A 47 15.42 -24.50 -27.33
N ASN A 48 16.40 -23.70 -26.93
CA ASN A 48 17.73 -23.74 -27.53
C ASN A 48 18.53 -24.98 -27.06
N TYR A 49 18.42 -25.37 -25.79
CA TYR A 49 18.99 -26.65 -25.32
C TYR A 49 18.35 -27.86 -26.00
N ALA A 50 17.04 -27.83 -26.26
CA ALA A 50 16.35 -28.86 -27.02
C ALA A 50 16.88 -28.95 -28.47
N LYS A 51 17.16 -27.81 -29.11
CA LYS A 51 17.79 -27.78 -30.46
C LYS A 51 19.19 -28.36 -30.46
N LEU A 52 19.99 -28.06 -29.43
CA LEU A 52 21.35 -28.60 -29.28
C LEU A 52 21.36 -30.13 -29.11
N SER A 53 20.33 -30.68 -28.46
CA SER A 53 20.23 -32.12 -28.18
C SER A 53 19.54 -32.93 -29.29
N ALA A 54 18.68 -32.32 -30.09
CA ALA A 54 17.82 -33.04 -31.06
C ALA A 54 18.40 -33.17 -32.48
N ARG A 55 19.42 -32.39 -32.87
CA ARG A 55 19.96 -32.38 -34.24
C ARG A 55 21.48 -32.45 -34.26
N SER A 56 22.01 -33.08 -35.30
CA SER A 56 23.41 -32.88 -35.70
C SER A 56 23.58 -31.45 -36.20
N ILE A 57 24.20 -30.61 -35.37
CA ILE A 57 24.46 -29.19 -35.64
C ILE A 57 25.88 -29.01 -36.15
N SER A 58 26.07 -28.03 -37.05
CA SER A 58 27.42 -27.65 -37.48
C SER A 58 28.14 -26.89 -36.36
N GLY A 59 29.47 -26.82 -36.43
CA GLY A 59 30.25 -26.02 -35.47
C GLY A 59 29.89 -24.54 -35.48
N ASN A 60 29.47 -24.01 -36.63
CA ASN A 60 29.01 -22.62 -36.75
C ASN A 60 27.64 -22.42 -36.08
N ASP A 61 26.69 -23.35 -36.29
CA ASP A 61 25.39 -23.30 -35.62
C ASP A 61 25.55 -23.37 -34.09
N PHE A 62 26.46 -24.22 -33.62
CA PHE A 62 26.79 -24.32 -32.21
C PHE A 62 27.32 -23.01 -31.64
N ALA A 63 28.26 -22.35 -32.34
CA ALA A 63 28.81 -21.06 -31.91
C ALA A 63 27.71 -20.00 -31.79
N VAL A 64 26.82 -19.90 -32.79
CA VAL A 64 25.69 -18.95 -32.78
C VAL A 64 24.72 -19.23 -31.64
N ILE A 65 24.35 -20.49 -31.40
CA ILE A 65 23.44 -20.85 -30.31
C ILE A 65 24.08 -20.56 -28.95
N LYS A 66 25.38 -20.85 -28.80
CA LYS A 66 26.12 -20.56 -27.58
C LYS A 66 26.13 -19.06 -27.27
N ASP A 67 26.51 -18.23 -28.24
CA ASP A 67 26.55 -16.77 -28.05
C ASP A 67 25.16 -16.22 -27.70
N TYR A 68 24.10 -16.80 -28.29
CA TYR A 68 22.73 -16.43 -27.95
C TYR A 68 22.31 -16.88 -26.54
N LEU A 69 22.71 -18.08 -26.10
CA LEU A 69 22.48 -18.54 -24.73
C LEU A 69 23.21 -17.66 -23.71
N ASP A 70 24.45 -17.25 -24.00
CA ASP A 70 25.21 -16.31 -23.17
C ASP A 70 24.48 -14.96 -23.06
N TYR A 71 23.91 -14.46 -24.16
CA TYR A 71 23.06 -13.26 -24.16
C TYR A 71 21.80 -13.43 -23.28
N LEU A 72 21.08 -14.56 -23.43
CA LEU A 72 19.87 -14.83 -22.65
C LEU A 72 20.17 -14.96 -21.15
N ASP A 73 21.32 -15.51 -20.77
CA ASP A 73 21.72 -15.63 -19.37
C ASP A 73 22.02 -14.25 -18.73
N VAL A 74 22.67 -13.36 -19.49
CA VAL A 74 22.86 -11.95 -19.07
C VAL A 74 21.51 -11.24 -18.95
N GLN A 75 20.61 -11.42 -19.91
CA GLN A 75 19.27 -10.83 -19.87
C GLN A 75 18.48 -11.33 -18.64
N LYS A 76 18.49 -12.65 -18.40
CA LYS A 76 17.85 -13.27 -17.23
C LYS A 76 18.40 -12.73 -15.92
N SER A 77 19.73 -12.62 -15.82
CA SER A 77 20.40 -12.05 -14.65
C SER A 77 19.97 -10.60 -14.39
N SER A 78 19.85 -9.79 -15.45
CA SER A 78 19.34 -8.42 -15.33
C SER A 78 17.89 -8.36 -14.85
N LEU A 79 17.01 -9.20 -15.40
CA LEU A 79 15.60 -9.27 -14.99
C LEU A 79 15.45 -9.75 -13.54
N LEU A 80 16.30 -10.66 -13.08
CA LEU A 80 16.33 -11.10 -11.68
C LEU A 80 16.74 -9.98 -10.73
N CYS A 81 17.72 -9.16 -11.11
CA CYS A 81 18.08 -7.95 -10.36
C CYS A 81 16.94 -6.94 -10.31
N GLU A 82 16.27 -6.70 -11.44
CA GLU A 82 15.10 -5.80 -11.50
C GLU A 82 13.94 -6.32 -10.63
N LYS A 83 13.68 -7.63 -10.68
CA LYS A 83 12.70 -8.30 -9.81
C LYS A 83 13.04 -8.10 -8.33
N ALA A 84 14.31 -8.23 -7.93
CA ALA A 84 14.73 -8.01 -6.55
C ALA A 84 14.49 -6.56 -6.11
N SER A 85 14.90 -5.58 -6.93
CA SER A 85 14.68 -4.16 -6.65
C SER A 85 13.19 -3.78 -6.58
N MET A 86 12.36 -4.37 -7.45
CA MET A 86 10.91 -4.17 -7.40
C MET A 86 10.30 -4.79 -6.14
N GLN A 87 10.84 -5.90 -5.64
CA GLN A 87 10.38 -6.51 -4.39
C GLN A 87 10.68 -5.59 -3.21
N GLU A 88 11.89 -5.03 -3.13
CA GLU A 88 12.25 -4.04 -2.11
C GLU A 88 11.31 -2.82 -2.14
N THR A 89 10.95 -2.36 -3.35
CA THR A 89 10.00 -1.25 -3.53
C THR A 89 8.61 -1.60 -2.98
N ILE A 90 8.11 -2.80 -3.27
CA ILE A 90 6.82 -3.28 -2.74
C ILE A 90 6.86 -3.37 -1.22
N ASP A 91 7.94 -3.91 -0.64
CA ASP A 91 8.08 -4.08 0.80
C ASP A 91 8.08 -2.71 1.52
N LEU A 92 8.76 -1.70 0.95
CA LEU A 92 8.73 -0.32 1.44
C LEU A 92 7.32 0.28 1.40
N LEU A 93 6.62 0.14 0.27
CA LEU A 93 5.25 0.66 0.13
C LEU A 93 4.28 -0.02 1.11
N GLN A 94 4.43 -1.32 1.34
CA GLN A 94 3.64 -2.06 2.33
C GLN A 94 3.91 -1.58 3.76
N HIS A 95 5.17 -1.26 4.08
CA HIS A 95 5.52 -0.68 5.37
C HIS A 95 4.88 0.70 5.57
N GLU A 96 4.92 1.55 4.55
CA GLU A 96 4.26 2.87 4.59
C GLU A 96 2.74 2.74 4.77
N LEU A 97 2.09 1.81 4.07
CA LEU A 97 0.66 1.51 4.26
C LEU A 97 0.32 1.09 5.68
N TYR A 98 1.17 0.27 6.30
CA TYR A 98 1.00 -0.13 7.69
C TYR A 98 1.07 1.07 8.63
N GLU A 99 2.05 1.97 8.44
CA GLU A 99 2.15 3.19 9.25
C GLU A 99 0.94 4.12 9.04
N TYR A 100 0.44 4.28 7.81
CA TYR A 100 -0.80 5.02 7.57
C TYR A 100 -2.01 4.42 8.30
N ALA A 101 -2.16 3.09 8.29
CA ALA A 101 -3.23 2.41 9.00
C ALA A 101 -3.12 2.62 10.52
N ARG A 102 -1.90 2.59 11.05
CA ARG A 102 -1.62 2.85 12.47
C ARG A 102 -1.97 4.29 12.86
N GLU A 103 -1.58 5.26 12.04
CA GLU A 103 -1.89 6.68 12.24
C GLU A 103 -3.39 6.95 12.20
N LEU A 104 -4.11 6.41 11.21
CA LEU A 104 -5.57 6.53 11.11
C LEU A 104 -6.25 5.96 12.37
N LYS A 105 -5.77 4.83 12.89
CA LYS A 105 -6.27 4.26 14.16
C LYS A 105 -6.03 5.20 15.36
N MET A 106 -4.90 5.91 15.39
CA MET A 106 -4.64 6.90 16.44
C MET A 106 -5.55 8.12 16.30
N LEU A 107 -5.77 8.60 15.07
CA LEU A 107 -6.67 9.73 14.79
C LEU A 107 -8.12 9.40 15.18
N GLY A 108 -8.61 8.20 14.85
CA GLY A 108 -9.95 7.76 15.27
C GLY A 108 -10.13 7.73 16.80
N LYS A 109 -9.11 7.23 17.54
CA LYS A 109 -9.15 7.30 19.02
C LYS A 109 -9.19 8.74 19.54
N LEU A 110 -8.57 9.66 18.84
CA LEU A 110 -8.48 11.06 19.22
C LEU A 110 -9.80 11.79 18.88
N GLU A 111 -10.44 11.42 17.78
CA GLU A 111 -11.79 11.83 17.41
C GLU A 111 -12.81 11.38 18.47
N ASP A 112 -12.76 10.11 18.89
CA ASP A 112 -13.61 9.57 19.97
C ASP A 112 -13.44 10.33 21.29
N LYS A 113 -12.21 10.77 21.61
CA LYS A 113 -11.93 11.57 22.81
C LYS A 113 -12.56 12.96 22.68
N ILE A 114 -12.42 13.61 21.53
CA ILE A 114 -13.03 14.91 21.25
C ILE A 114 -14.56 14.82 21.34
N ASN A 115 -15.16 13.81 20.70
CA ASN A 115 -16.62 13.59 20.72
C ASN A 115 -17.14 13.35 22.14
N ARG A 116 -16.41 12.56 22.95
CA ARG A 116 -16.77 12.35 24.37
C ARG A 116 -16.66 13.63 25.20
N ALA A 117 -15.64 14.45 24.98
CA ALA A 117 -15.49 15.72 25.68
C ALA A 117 -16.61 16.70 25.30
N PHE A 118 -16.96 16.75 24.02
CA PHE A 118 -18.04 17.61 23.50
C PHE A 118 -19.40 17.24 24.12
N ARG A 119 -19.80 15.97 24.06
CA ARG A 119 -21.03 15.47 24.70
C ARG A 119 -21.08 15.76 26.20
N LYS A 120 -19.97 15.57 26.91
CA LYS A 120 -19.89 15.92 28.34
C LYS A 120 -20.12 17.41 28.59
N SER A 121 -19.60 18.28 27.72
CA SER A 121 -19.80 19.73 27.86
C SER A 121 -21.23 20.16 27.55
N GLU A 122 -21.88 19.56 26.54
CA GLU A 122 -23.28 19.79 26.21
C GLU A 122 -24.19 19.36 27.37
N ASN A 123 -24.03 18.13 27.86
CA ASN A 123 -24.81 17.62 29.00
C ASN A 123 -24.67 18.52 30.24
N ARG A 124 -23.47 19.01 30.53
CA ARG A 124 -23.25 19.95 31.65
C ARG A 124 -23.95 21.29 31.42
N ARG A 125 -24.02 21.77 30.18
CA ARG A 125 -24.70 23.02 29.84
C ARG A 125 -26.20 22.87 29.95
N GLU A 126 -26.75 21.75 29.47
CA GLU A 126 -28.17 21.40 29.60
C GLU A 126 -28.58 21.24 31.06
N GLN A 127 -27.80 20.51 31.86
CA GLN A 127 -28.06 20.36 33.31
C GLN A 127 -28.11 21.70 34.02
N LYS A 128 -27.12 22.57 33.81
CA LYS A 128 -27.13 23.92 34.41
C LYS A 128 -28.38 24.72 34.03
N LEU A 129 -28.80 24.62 32.77
CA LEU A 129 -29.98 25.34 32.28
C LEU A 129 -31.28 24.80 32.91
N LEU A 130 -31.38 23.48 33.10
CA LEU A 130 -32.49 22.84 33.80
C LEU A 130 -32.50 23.21 35.29
N ASP A 131 -31.34 23.21 35.95
CA ASP A 131 -31.20 23.60 37.36
C ASP A 131 -31.60 25.07 37.58
N GLU A 132 -31.15 25.97 36.70
CA GLU A 132 -31.56 27.38 36.72
C GLU A 132 -33.08 27.56 36.51
N MET A 133 -33.70 26.77 35.65
CA MET A 133 -35.15 26.79 35.45
C MET A 133 -35.90 26.27 36.68
N ALA A 134 -35.40 25.20 37.32
CA ALA A 134 -35.99 24.63 38.52
C ALA A 134 -35.99 25.64 39.68
N LEU A 135 -34.86 26.32 39.92
CA LEU A 135 -34.75 27.35 40.96
C LEU A 135 -35.76 28.48 40.75
N ARG A 136 -35.95 28.96 39.50
CA ARG A 136 -36.94 30.00 39.18
C ARG A 136 -38.40 29.56 39.39
N LEU A 137 -38.68 28.26 39.32
CA LEU A 137 -40.01 27.72 39.59
C LEU A 137 -40.26 27.57 41.08
N GLU A 138 -39.23 27.22 41.87
CA GLU A 138 -39.30 27.20 43.33
C GLU A 138 -39.50 28.61 43.91
N ASP A 139 -38.77 29.60 43.41
CA ASP A 139 -38.92 31.02 43.80
C ASP A 139 -40.32 31.58 43.49
N LYS A 140 -41.06 31.01 42.53
CA LYS A 140 -42.44 31.41 42.18
C LYS A 140 -43.52 30.68 42.98
N ARG A 141 -43.16 29.61 43.67
CA ARG A 141 -44.09 28.81 44.49
C ARG A 141 -44.10 29.24 45.96
N MET A 142 -43.11 30.03 46.37
CA MET A 142 -43.05 30.74 47.66
C MET A 142 -43.71 32.12 47.54
#